data_AF-A0AAE0W9A0-F1
#
_entry.id   AF-A0AAE0W9A0-F1
#
_cell.length_a   1.000
_cell.length_b   1.000
_cell.length_c   1.000
_cell.angle_alpha   90.00
_cell.angle_beta   90.00
_cell.angle_gamma   90.00
#
_symmetry.space_group_name_H-M   'P 1'
#
loop_
_entity.id
_entity.type
_entity.pdbx_description
1 polymer ?
#
loop_
_entity_poly.entity_id
_entity_poly.type
_entity_poly.pdbx_seq_one_letter_code
_entity_poly.pdbx_strand_id
1 'polypeptide(L)'
;MAKATYNGAKKALGGERPFLLTRAAFSGSQRYTAIWTGDNNSTDDHMLVGIRMINSLGISGYAFAGCDIGGFTGNPSSRLFTRWMTIAAFTPFFRGHSALNTNAAEPWAYGEFNEEIVKDFIQMRYNLMPYIYSIFYEAAETGMPIARSLAIENPYDDWVYNENFQNQFMLGDAILVAPTRSEEHFAKVYVLELSSTEPNVIMFFGDSITAGLGVDKDSAYPALLQKKIQANKLNYRVINAGLSGETTAGGVNRIDWMLKTKIDIFVLALGGNDVLRGLKPDNTEKNIITIFEKVKKKYPSVKLVLAGMKAPPNLGIQYRKSFDVIYPKAASRASTYLIPFILENVAGNKELNQNDAIHPNEKGHKIIADDVWIHIKKLLANSD
;
A
#
# COMPACT_ATOMS: atom_id res chain seq x y z
N MET A 1 -4.32 0.52 42.57
CA MET A 1 -2.87 0.70 42.81
C MET A 1 -2.22 1.52 41.69
N ALA A 2 -2.09 0.98 40.47
CA ALA A 2 -1.45 1.64 39.31
C ALA A 2 -1.77 3.14 39.15
N LYS A 3 -3.05 3.52 39.05
CA LYS A 3 -3.49 4.93 38.94
C LYS A 3 -3.04 5.81 40.11
N ALA A 4 -3.11 5.29 41.33
CA ALA A 4 -2.70 6.05 42.51
C ALA A 4 -1.18 6.28 42.51
N THR A 5 -0.40 5.26 42.19
CA THR A 5 1.07 5.36 42.06
C THR A 5 1.45 6.32 40.94
N TYR A 6 0.76 6.27 39.79
CA TYR A 6 0.99 7.19 38.66
C TYR A 6 0.76 8.65 39.07
N ASN A 7 -0.37 8.95 39.69
CA ASN A 7 -0.68 10.31 40.12
C ASN A 7 0.30 10.81 41.18
N GLY A 8 0.68 9.96 42.14
CA GLY A 8 1.67 10.27 43.16
C GLY A 8 3.06 10.55 42.57
N ALA A 9 3.55 9.66 41.70
CA ALA A 9 4.84 9.80 41.03
C ALA A 9 4.88 11.02 40.12
N LYS A 10 3.83 11.24 39.32
CA LYS A 10 3.71 12.43 38.46
C LYS A 10 3.75 13.73 39.27
N LYS A 11 3.08 13.77 40.42
CA LYS A 11 3.15 14.92 41.33
C LYS A 11 4.57 15.11 41.89
N ALA A 12 5.22 14.04 42.33
CA ALA A 12 6.59 14.08 42.85
C ALA A 12 7.62 14.52 41.80
N LEU A 13 7.37 14.23 40.52
CA LEU A 13 8.20 14.60 39.37
C LEU A 13 7.79 15.93 38.72
N GLY A 14 6.99 16.76 39.38
CA GLY A 14 6.65 18.09 38.85
C GLY A 14 5.80 18.09 37.58
N GLY A 15 5.04 17.01 37.31
CA GLY A 15 4.18 16.88 36.13
C GLY A 15 4.79 16.05 34.99
N GLU A 16 6.06 15.69 35.07
CA GLU A 16 6.75 14.84 34.09
C GLU A 16 6.18 13.40 34.05
N ARG A 17 6.44 12.69 32.96
CA ARG A 17 5.96 11.30 32.78
C ARG A 17 6.72 10.36 33.73
N PRO A 18 6.06 9.68 34.67
CA PRO A 18 6.71 8.64 35.46
C PRO A 18 6.83 7.34 34.65
N PHE A 19 7.85 6.54 34.93
CA PHE A 19 7.88 5.14 34.52
C PHE A 19 7.34 4.27 35.66
N LEU A 20 6.34 3.45 35.35
CA LEU A 20 5.75 2.49 36.29
C LEU A 20 5.55 1.17 35.59
N LEU A 21 5.98 0.10 36.24
CA LEU A 21 5.83 -1.27 35.78
C LEU A 21 4.88 -2.02 36.72
N THR A 22 3.83 -2.61 36.18
CA THR A 22 2.89 -3.44 36.95
C THR A 22 2.93 -4.90 36.49
N ARG A 23 2.57 -5.81 37.40
CA ARG A 23 2.28 -7.22 37.08
C ARG A 23 0.79 -7.44 36.82
N ALA A 24 -0.06 -6.82 37.65
CA ALA A 24 -1.50 -6.98 37.58
C ALA A 24 -2.14 -5.80 36.85
N ALA A 25 -3.12 -6.09 36.00
CA ALA A 25 -3.82 -5.12 35.19
C ALA A 25 -5.33 -5.43 35.12
N PHE A 26 -6.09 -4.42 34.72
CA PHE A 26 -7.51 -4.48 34.41
C PHE A 26 -7.78 -3.47 33.27
N SER A 27 -8.98 -3.48 32.70
CA SER A 27 -9.35 -2.51 31.66
C SER A 27 -9.11 -1.06 32.13
N GLY A 28 -8.37 -0.31 31.33
CA GLY A 28 -7.98 1.09 31.60
C GLY A 28 -6.63 1.26 32.28
N SER A 29 -6.02 0.18 32.79
CA SER A 29 -4.71 0.26 33.45
C SER A 29 -3.57 0.62 32.47
N GLN A 30 -3.72 0.38 31.16
CA GLN A 30 -2.75 0.75 30.10
C GLN A 30 -2.45 2.26 30.04
N ARG A 31 -3.34 3.10 30.60
CA ARG A 31 -3.17 4.56 30.64
C ARG A 31 -2.13 5.01 31.67
N TYR A 32 -1.74 4.12 32.59
CA TYR A 32 -0.99 4.50 33.80
C TYR A 32 0.36 3.79 33.93
N THR A 33 0.55 2.64 33.29
CA THR A 33 1.71 1.78 33.55
C THR A 33 2.11 0.97 32.33
N ALA A 34 3.40 0.72 32.16
CA ALA A 34 3.87 -0.44 31.42
C ALA A 34 3.49 -1.73 32.17
N ILE A 35 3.42 -2.84 31.44
CA ILE A 35 3.18 -4.17 32.01
C ILE A 35 4.32 -5.11 31.66
N TRP A 36 4.68 -5.99 32.58
CA TRP A 36 5.55 -7.12 32.29
C TRP A 36 4.78 -8.43 32.46
N THR A 37 5.10 -9.42 31.64
CA THR A 37 4.32 -10.66 31.48
C THR A 37 4.38 -11.62 32.66
N GLY A 38 5.16 -11.33 33.70
CA GLY A 38 5.29 -12.19 34.87
C GLY A 38 6.55 -13.06 34.87
N ASP A 39 6.67 -13.86 35.93
CA ASP A 39 7.83 -14.69 36.24
C ASP A 39 7.94 -15.84 35.23
N ASN A 40 8.81 -15.71 34.23
CA ASN A 40 9.04 -16.69 33.17
C ASN A 40 10.28 -17.57 33.43
N ASN A 41 10.36 -18.73 32.78
CA ASN A 41 11.51 -19.64 32.87
C ASN A 41 12.51 -19.42 31.73
N SER A 42 13.76 -19.77 31.95
CA SER A 42 14.83 -19.77 30.96
C SER A 42 14.71 -20.94 29.96
N THR A 43 13.63 -20.96 29.16
CA THR A 43 13.42 -21.95 28.08
C THR A 43 12.92 -21.28 26.80
N ASP A 44 13.16 -21.93 25.64
CA ASP A 44 12.64 -21.47 24.35
C ASP A 44 11.11 -21.31 24.33
N ASP A 45 10.40 -22.23 24.98
CA ASP A 45 8.93 -22.16 25.07
C ASP A 45 8.46 -20.92 25.81
N HIS A 46 9.15 -20.56 26.90
CA HIS A 46 8.86 -19.34 27.66
C HIS A 46 9.27 -18.07 26.91
N MET A 47 10.31 -18.12 26.08
CA MET A 47 10.65 -17.04 25.16
C MET A 47 9.53 -16.80 24.14
N LEU A 48 9.12 -17.84 23.41
CA LEU A 48 8.11 -17.73 22.36
C LEU A 48 6.74 -17.34 22.91
N VAL A 49 6.29 -17.98 24.00
CA VAL A 49 5.01 -17.61 24.63
C VAL A 49 5.04 -16.20 25.20
N GLY A 50 6.18 -15.73 25.70
CA GLY A 50 6.37 -14.35 26.16
C GLY A 50 6.11 -13.34 25.04
N ILE A 51 6.65 -13.58 23.84
CA ILE A 51 6.36 -12.74 22.67
C ILE A 51 4.89 -12.80 22.28
N ARG A 52 4.28 -13.99 22.25
CA ARG A 52 2.85 -14.14 21.96
C ARG A 52 1.96 -13.41 22.98
N MET A 53 2.34 -13.40 24.25
CA MET A 53 1.65 -12.64 25.30
C MET A 53 1.78 -11.14 25.09
N ILE A 54 2.95 -10.63 24.68
CA ILE A 54 3.14 -9.21 24.33
C ILE A 54 2.19 -8.82 23.19
N ASN A 55 2.10 -9.63 22.13
CA ASN A 55 1.18 -9.40 21.01
C ASN A 55 -0.30 -9.40 21.45
N SER A 56 -0.66 -10.36 22.31
CA SER A 56 -2.03 -10.50 22.85
C SER A 56 -2.42 -9.32 23.74
N LEU A 57 -1.48 -8.82 24.54
CA LEU A 57 -1.65 -7.59 25.32
C LEU A 57 -1.82 -6.38 24.40
N GLY A 58 -1.06 -6.32 23.29
CA GLY A 58 -1.20 -5.30 22.26
C GLY A 58 -2.63 -5.23 21.70
N ILE A 59 -3.19 -6.38 21.27
CA ILE A 59 -4.59 -6.47 20.80
C ILE A 59 -5.58 -6.06 21.90
N SER A 60 -5.24 -6.28 23.17
CA SER A 60 -6.04 -5.89 24.33
C SER A 60 -5.84 -4.43 24.77
N GLY A 61 -5.14 -3.62 23.96
CA GLY A 61 -4.92 -2.18 24.21
C GLY A 61 -3.72 -1.85 25.10
N TYR A 62 -2.87 -2.81 25.43
CA TYR A 62 -1.64 -2.62 26.20
C TYR A 62 -0.42 -2.47 25.29
N ALA A 63 -0.15 -1.25 24.85
CA ALA A 63 0.94 -0.93 23.93
C ALA A 63 2.35 -1.10 24.54
N PHE A 64 2.50 -0.87 25.85
CA PHE A 64 3.80 -0.91 26.54
C PHE A 64 3.94 -2.19 27.39
N ALA A 65 4.28 -3.30 26.73
CA ALA A 65 4.44 -4.62 27.34
C ALA A 65 5.82 -5.25 27.05
N GLY A 66 6.28 -6.13 27.92
CA GLY A 66 7.52 -6.91 27.73
C GLY A 66 7.64 -8.10 28.69
N CYS A 67 8.69 -8.89 28.54
CA CYS A 67 9.00 -10.05 29.36
C CYS A 67 10.41 -9.93 29.96
N ASP A 68 10.76 -10.77 30.92
CA ASP A 68 12.13 -10.87 31.42
C ASP A 68 13.00 -11.67 30.45
N ILE A 69 13.94 -10.97 29.83
CA ILE A 69 14.77 -11.52 28.77
C ILE A 69 15.82 -12.45 29.39
N GLY A 70 15.92 -13.68 28.86
CA GLY A 70 16.73 -14.74 29.43
C GLY A 70 15.98 -15.62 30.45
N GLY A 71 14.76 -15.23 30.85
CA GLY A 71 13.97 -15.92 31.86
C GLY A 71 14.29 -15.45 33.27
N PHE A 72 13.26 -15.25 34.08
CA PHE A 72 13.35 -14.88 35.49
C PHE A 72 13.91 -16.03 36.34
N THR A 73 13.41 -17.26 36.13
CA THR A 73 13.85 -18.48 36.83
C THR A 73 14.64 -19.41 35.93
N GLY A 74 15.68 -20.03 36.50
CA GLY A 74 16.60 -20.91 35.79
C GLY A 74 17.81 -20.14 35.25
N ASN A 75 18.59 -20.81 34.41
CA ASN A 75 19.78 -20.24 33.79
C ASN A 75 19.73 -20.56 32.29
N PRO A 76 19.61 -19.55 31.41
CA PRO A 76 19.60 -19.80 29.98
C PRO A 76 20.98 -20.25 29.52
N SER A 77 21.02 -21.04 28.44
CA SER A 77 22.28 -21.22 27.69
C SER A 77 22.66 -19.88 27.03
N SER A 78 23.94 -19.70 26.67
CA SER A 78 24.35 -18.50 25.94
C SER A 78 23.57 -18.34 24.62
N ARG A 79 23.25 -19.44 23.93
CA ARG A 79 22.43 -19.40 22.71
C ARG A 79 21.01 -18.90 22.99
N LEU A 80 20.37 -19.40 24.05
CA LEU A 80 19.03 -18.96 24.43
C LEU A 80 19.02 -17.49 24.83
N PHE A 81 19.97 -17.07 25.68
CA PHE A 81 20.09 -15.68 26.10
C PHE A 81 20.28 -14.74 24.91
N THR A 82 21.23 -15.05 24.01
CA THR A 82 21.48 -14.27 22.80
C THR A 82 20.27 -14.22 21.88
N ARG A 83 19.61 -15.36 21.62
CA ARG A 83 18.39 -15.42 20.80
C ARG A 83 17.28 -14.55 21.40
N TRP A 84 17.09 -14.63 22.71
CA TRP A 84 16.04 -13.86 23.38
C TRP A 84 16.34 -12.37 23.36
N MET A 85 17.58 -11.94 23.61
CA MET A 85 17.98 -10.53 23.53
C MET A 85 17.79 -9.95 22.13
N THR A 86 18.17 -10.69 21.09
CA THR A 86 18.02 -10.23 19.69
C THR A 86 16.56 -10.11 19.26
N ILE A 87 15.68 -11.03 19.68
CA ILE A 87 14.24 -10.92 19.44
C ILE A 87 13.62 -9.78 20.25
N ALA A 88 13.94 -9.72 21.55
CA ALA A 88 13.33 -8.76 22.46
C ALA A 88 13.74 -7.31 22.16
N ALA A 89 14.86 -7.09 21.46
CA ALA A 89 15.28 -5.78 20.98
C ALA A 89 14.20 -5.07 20.13
N PHE A 90 13.24 -5.83 19.59
CA PHE A 90 12.10 -5.31 18.83
C PHE A 90 10.77 -5.30 19.60
N THR A 91 10.79 -5.55 20.91
CA THR A 91 9.58 -5.51 21.75
C THR A 91 9.40 -4.15 22.43
N PRO A 92 8.18 -3.79 22.89
CA PRO A 92 7.92 -2.45 23.43
C PRO A 92 8.71 -2.14 24.71
N PHE A 93 8.80 -3.12 25.62
CA PHE A 93 9.59 -3.04 26.85
C PHE A 93 10.74 -4.05 26.85
N PHE A 94 11.97 -3.58 27.07
CA PHE A 94 13.20 -4.35 26.91
C PHE A 94 13.99 -4.37 28.23
N ARG A 95 13.96 -5.50 28.95
CA ARG A 95 14.56 -5.67 30.28
C ARG A 95 15.19 -7.05 30.45
N GLY A 96 16.48 -7.09 30.81
CA GLY A 96 17.10 -8.27 31.43
C GLY A 96 16.81 -8.25 32.93
N HIS A 97 16.26 -9.33 33.47
CA HIS A 97 15.95 -9.46 34.90
C HIS A 97 15.93 -10.93 35.28
N SER A 98 16.49 -11.27 36.44
CA SER A 98 16.60 -12.64 36.92
C SER A 98 16.34 -12.72 38.42
N ALA A 99 16.00 -13.92 38.89
CA ALA A 99 15.70 -14.19 40.29
C ALA A 99 16.95 -14.18 41.17
N LEU A 100 16.74 -14.23 42.48
CA LEU A 100 17.83 -14.51 43.40
C LEU A 100 18.37 -15.94 43.14
N ASN A 101 19.69 -16.12 43.20
CA ASN A 101 20.39 -17.39 42.97
C ASN A 101 20.34 -17.92 41.52
N THR A 102 20.09 -17.06 40.55
CA THR A 102 20.33 -17.35 39.12
C THR A 102 21.52 -16.56 38.60
N ASN A 103 21.98 -16.89 37.40
CA ASN A 103 23.03 -16.16 36.70
C ASN A 103 22.63 -14.69 36.48
N ALA A 104 23.65 -13.86 36.31
CA ALA A 104 23.50 -12.47 35.93
C ALA A 104 22.77 -12.36 34.57
N ALA A 105 21.92 -11.34 34.42
CA ALA A 105 21.11 -11.11 33.22
C ALA A 105 21.77 -10.08 32.28
N GLU A 106 23.03 -9.77 32.51
CA GLU A 106 23.83 -8.85 31.72
C GLU A 106 24.54 -9.56 30.55
N PRO A 107 24.70 -8.93 29.38
CA PRO A 107 25.23 -9.59 28.18
C PRO A 107 26.62 -10.23 28.35
N TRP A 108 27.52 -9.58 29.08
CA TRP A 108 28.89 -10.06 29.31
C TRP A 108 28.94 -11.36 30.15
N ALA A 109 27.86 -11.72 30.85
CA ALA A 109 27.78 -12.97 31.60
C ALA A 109 27.74 -14.23 30.69
N TYR A 110 27.51 -14.05 29.38
CA TYR A 110 27.34 -15.14 28.41
C TYR A 110 28.51 -15.28 27.41
N GLY A 111 29.63 -14.61 27.69
CA GLY A 111 30.86 -14.66 26.91
C GLY A 111 30.94 -13.64 25.77
N GLU A 112 32.16 -13.21 25.43
CA GLU A 112 32.45 -12.08 24.53
C GLU A 112 31.77 -12.20 23.16
N PHE A 113 31.77 -13.40 22.56
CA PHE A 113 31.11 -13.63 21.28
C PHE A 113 29.61 -13.33 21.31
N ASN A 114 28.93 -13.69 22.40
CA ASN A 114 27.50 -13.43 22.58
C ASN A 114 27.24 -11.97 22.94
N GLU A 115 28.13 -11.38 23.74
CA GLU A 115 28.07 -9.97 24.11
C GLU A 115 28.09 -9.06 22.87
N GLU A 116 28.98 -9.31 21.91
CA GLU A 116 29.03 -8.52 20.66
C GLU A 116 27.70 -8.57 19.89
N ILE A 117 27.13 -9.76 19.70
CA ILE A 117 25.83 -9.92 19.01
C ILE A 117 24.74 -9.14 19.75
N VAL A 118 24.68 -9.29 21.07
CA VAL A 118 23.66 -8.61 21.88
C VAL A 118 23.84 -7.09 21.82
N LYS A 119 25.09 -6.61 21.88
CA LYS A 119 25.43 -5.19 21.77
C LYS A 119 24.95 -4.61 20.43
N ASP A 120 25.15 -5.31 19.31
CA ASP A 120 24.71 -4.86 17.99
C ASP A 120 23.19 -4.68 17.93
N PHE A 121 22.41 -5.61 18.49
CA PHE A 121 20.96 -5.51 18.53
C PHE A 121 20.46 -4.42 19.49
N ILE A 122 21.15 -4.21 20.61
CA ILE A 122 20.88 -3.07 21.49
C ILE A 122 21.14 -1.76 20.74
N GLN A 123 22.28 -1.62 20.05
CA GLN A 123 22.58 -0.43 19.25
C GLN A 123 21.54 -0.21 18.15
N MET A 124 21.12 -1.26 17.45
CA MET A 124 20.06 -1.20 16.46
C MET A 124 18.75 -0.70 17.07
N ARG A 125 18.34 -1.19 18.25
CA ARG A 125 17.17 -0.68 18.97
C ARG A 125 17.28 0.82 19.26
N TYR A 126 18.44 1.29 19.70
CA TYR A 126 18.67 2.72 19.95
C TYR A 126 18.65 3.55 18.68
N ASN A 127 19.17 3.04 17.56
CA ASN A 127 19.06 3.68 16.25
C ASN A 127 17.61 3.75 15.76
N LEU A 128 16.79 2.75 16.10
CA LEU A 128 15.35 2.72 15.81
C LEU A 128 14.52 3.54 16.81
N MET A 129 15.12 4.18 17.82
CA MET A 129 14.36 4.90 18.86
C MET A 129 13.43 5.99 18.31
N PRO A 130 13.80 6.79 17.29
CA PRO A 130 12.87 7.73 16.68
C PRO A 130 11.63 7.05 16.08
N TYR A 131 11.81 5.89 15.44
CA TYR A 131 10.71 5.08 14.91
C TYR A 131 9.85 4.49 16.04
N ILE A 132 10.48 3.83 17.01
CA ILE A 132 9.81 3.24 18.18
C ILE A 132 9.00 4.31 18.94
N TYR A 133 9.56 5.49 19.15
CA TYR A 133 8.87 6.59 19.82
C TYR A 133 7.70 7.13 18.99
N SER A 134 7.83 7.17 17.67
CA SER A 134 6.75 7.59 16.75
C SER A 134 5.57 6.61 16.79
N ILE A 135 5.82 5.31 16.83
CA ILE A 135 4.73 4.32 16.97
C ILE A 135 4.14 4.31 18.39
N PHE A 136 4.89 4.71 19.43
CA PHE A 136 4.31 5.00 20.75
C PHE A 136 3.42 6.24 20.76
N TYR A 137 3.76 7.26 19.96
CA TYR A 137 2.88 8.41 19.75
C TYR A 137 1.59 7.98 19.05
N GLU A 138 1.69 7.21 17.96
CA GLU A 138 0.51 6.65 17.29
C GLU A 138 -0.36 5.83 18.25
N ALA A 139 0.25 4.95 19.05
CA ALA A 139 -0.46 4.15 20.03
C ALA A 139 -1.24 4.99 21.05
N ALA A 140 -0.70 6.15 21.44
CA ALA A 140 -1.38 7.06 22.36
C ALA A 140 -2.59 7.76 21.72
N GLU A 141 -2.55 8.02 20.42
CA GLU A 141 -3.62 8.69 19.67
C GLU A 141 -4.71 7.72 19.20
N THR A 142 -4.33 6.52 18.74
CA THR A 142 -5.23 5.59 18.05
C THR A 142 -5.51 4.30 18.82
N GLY A 143 -4.65 3.96 19.79
CA GLY A 143 -4.68 2.67 20.47
C GLY A 143 -4.00 1.52 19.72
N MET A 144 -3.36 1.80 18.57
CA MET A 144 -2.61 0.79 17.81
C MET A 144 -1.44 0.22 18.65
N PRO A 145 -1.22 -1.10 18.70
CA PRO A 145 -0.11 -1.63 19.47
C PRO A 145 1.24 -1.41 18.77
N ILE A 146 2.29 -1.49 19.58
CA ILE A 146 3.69 -1.35 19.15
C ILE A 146 4.16 -2.65 18.50
N ALA A 147 3.97 -3.78 19.20
CA ALA A 147 4.10 -5.12 18.63
C ALA A 147 2.72 -5.55 18.10
N ARG A 148 2.53 -5.44 16.79
CA ARG A 148 1.26 -5.70 16.11
C ARG A 148 1.18 -7.16 15.69
N SER A 149 0.13 -7.84 16.12
CA SER A 149 -0.23 -9.13 15.52
C SER A 149 -0.44 -8.96 14.02
N LEU A 150 -0.04 -9.96 13.24
CA LEU A 150 -0.23 -9.97 11.79
C LEU A 150 -1.72 -9.82 11.38
N ALA A 151 -2.63 -10.27 12.25
CA ALA A 151 -4.07 -10.18 12.04
C ALA A 151 -4.63 -8.74 12.06
N ILE A 152 -3.88 -7.76 12.59
CA ILE A 152 -4.36 -6.36 12.67
C ILE A 152 -4.53 -5.75 11.27
N GLU A 153 -3.54 -5.97 10.39
CA GLU A 153 -3.54 -5.40 9.04
C GLU A 153 -4.19 -6.35 8.01
N ASN A 154 -4.19 -7.66 8.28
CA ASN A 154 -4.65 -8.69 7.33
C ASN A 154 -5.63 -9.68 7.97
N PRO A 155 -6.77 -9.23 8.52
CA PRO A 155 -7.66 -10.09 9.31
C PRO A 155 -8.37 -11.19 8.49
N TYR A 156 -8.40 -11.08 7.17
CA TYR A 156 -9.06 -12.02 6.26
C TYR A 156 -8.11 -13.00 5.57
N ASP A 157 -6.83 -12.92 5.89
CA ASP A 157 -5.84 -13.86 5.38
C ASP A 157 -5.68 -15.02 6.36
N ASP A 158 -6.13 -16.22 5.97
CA ASP A 158 -6.09 -17.41 6.83
C ASP A 158 -4.67 -17.75 7.32
N TRP A 159 -3.62 -17.35 6.58
CA TRP A 159 -2.25 -17.62 6.98
C TRP A 159 -1.80 -16.89 8.24
N VAL A 160 -2.39 -15.73 8.55
CA VAL A 160 -2.03 -14.99 9.78
C VAL A 160 -2.46 -15.71 11.06
N TYR A 161 -3.39 -16.66 10.95
CA TYR A 161 -3.88 -17.49 12.05
C TYR A 161 -3.19 -18.86 12.14
N ASN A 162 -2.25 -19.14 11.23
CA ASN A 162 -1.53 -20.42 11.23
C ASN A 162 -0.57 -20.51 12.43
N GLU A 163 -0.63 -21.63 13.17
CA GLU A 163 0.20 -21.87 14.36
C GLU A 163 1.71 -21.78 14.11
N ASN A 164 2.16 -22.03 12.87
CA ASN A 164 3.57 -21.91 12.51
C ASN A 164 4.07 -20.45 12.57
N PHE A 165 3.16 -19.46 12.48
CA PHE A 165 3.50 -18.04 12.42
C PHE A 165 2.96 -17.24 13.61
N GLN A 166 2.37 -17.91 14.61
CA GLN A 166 1.70 -17.28 15.75
C GLN A 166 2.61 -16.38 16.62
N ASN A 167 3.93 -16.56 16.53
CA ASN A 167 4.90 -15.76 17.27
C ASN A 167 5.41 -14.56 16.45
N GLN A 168 5.13 -14.51 15.14
CA GLN A 168 5.50 -13.37 14.30
C GLN A 168 4.67 -12.13 14.66
N PHE A 169 5.28 -10.97 14.50
CA PHE A 169 4.61 -9.69 14.69
C PHE A 169 5.28 -8.60 13.87
N MET A 170 4.55 -7.54 13.59
CA MET A 170 5.12 -6.31 13.06
C MET A 170 5.50 -5.40 14.23
N LEU A 171 6.73 -4.90 14.27
CA LEU A 171 7.07 -3.72 15.07
C LEU A 171 6.61 -2.50 14.27
N GLY A 172 5.52 -1.89 14.72
CA GLY A 172 4.81 -0.85 13.97
C GLY A 172 4.30 -1.37 12.63
N ASP A 173 4.43 -0.55 11.60
CA ASP A 173 4.02 -0.81 10.21
C ASP A 173 5.15 -1.30 9.29
N ALA A 174 6.41 -1.27 9.74
CA ALA A 174 7.55 -1.35 8.83
C ALA A 174 8.46 -2.58 9.01
N ILE A 175 8.50 -3.17 10.21
CA ILE A 175 9.49 -4.21 10.54
C ILE A 175 8.78 -5.50 10.93
N LEU A 176 8.87 -6.53 10.10
CA LEU A 176 8.45 -7.88 10.45
C LEU A 176 9.49 -8.56 11.34
N VAL A 177 9.08 -9.05 12.50
CA VAL A 177 9.89 -9.83 13.42
C VAL A 177 9.37 -11.27 13.43
N ALA A 178 10.29 -12.23 13.21
CA ALA A 178 9.99 -13.65 13.21
C ALA A 178 10.81 -14.37 14.31
N PRO A 179 10.27 -14.48 15.54
CA PRO A 179 10.91 -15.21 16.63
C PRO A 179 11.07 -16.71 16.32
N THR A 180 12.22 -17.27 16.69
CA THR A 180 12.56 -18.69 16.49
C THR A 180 13.23 -19.24 17.73
N ARG A 181 13.31 -20.57 17.86
CA ARG A 181 14.02 -21.21 18.97
C ARG A 181 15.53 -20.95 18.88
N SER A 182 16.25 -21.09 20.00
CA SER A 182 17.67 -20.76 20.12
C SER A 182 18.57 -21.70 19.31
N GLU A 183 18.17 -22.96 19.17
CA GLU A 183 18.92 -23.97 18.42
C GLU A 183 18.52 -24.09 16.94
N GLU A 184 17.53 -23.31 16.50
CA GLU A 184 17.09 -23.32 15.09
C GLU A 184 17.99 -22.44 14.22
N HIS A 185 18.45 -23.03 13.11
CA HIS A 185 19.24 -22.34 12.08
C HIS A 185 18.39 -21.85 10.90
N PHE A 186 17.21 -22.44 10.71
CA PHE A 186 16.27 -22.10 9.66
C PHE A 186 14.88 -21.97 10.27
N ALA A 187 14.09 -21.03 9.77
CA ALA A 187 12.70 -20.87 10.14
C ALA A 187 11.84 -20.57 8.92
N LYS A 188 10.62 -21.08 8.94
CA LYS A 188 9.59 -20.65 8.00
C LYS A 188 9.10 -19.29 8.45
N VAL A 189 9.05 -18.35 7.52
CA VAL A 189 8.54 -17.01 7.76
C VAL A 189 7.38 -16.77 6.82
N TYR A 190 6.24 -16.36 7.36
CA TYR A 190 5.16 -15.82 6.56
C TYR A 190 5.42 -14.33 6.31
N VAL A 191 5.60 -13.97 5.05
CA VAL A 191 5.79 -12.58 4.65
C VAL A 191 4.44 -12.06 4.20
N LEU A 192 3.94 -11.02 4.87
CA LEU A 192 2.70 -10.36 4.48
C LEU A 192 2.85 -9.80 3.07
N GLU A 193 1.86 -10.05 2.22
CA GLU A 193 1.66 -9.27 1.01
C GLU A 193 1.14 -7.90 1.43
N LEU A 194 2.04 -7.02 1.87
CA LEU A 194 1.69 -5.63 2.12
C LEU A 194 1.19 -5.07 0.79
N SER A 195 -0.10 -4.75 0.69
CA SER A 195 -0.66 -4.07 -0.48
C SER A 195 0.27 -2.91 -0.81
N SER A 196 0.83 -2.87 -2.02
CA SER A 196 1.83 -1.86 -2.35
C SER A 196 1.29 -0.48 -1.98
N THR A 197 2.01 0.24 -1.14
CA THR A 197 1.70 1.65 -0.84
C THR A 197 1.80 2.51 -2.10
N GLU A 198 2.49 2.02 -3.13
CA GLU A 198 2.44 2.63 -4.46
C GLU A 198 1.08 2.40 -5.11
N PRO A 199 0.39 3.48 -5.54
CA PRO A 199 -0.89 3.37 -6.20
C PRO A 199 -0.75 2.69 -7.57
N ASN A 200 -1.70 1.81 -7.89
CA ASN A 200 -1.85 1.25 -9.23
C ASN A 200 -2.03 2.38 -10.26
N VAL A 201 -1.47 2.22 -11.46
CA VAL A 201 -1.42 3.30 -12.45
C VAL A 201 -2.49 3.11 -13.53
N ILE A 202 -3.30 4.15 -13.75
CA ILE A 202 -4.20 4.30 -14.89
C ILE A 202 -3.60 5.32 -15.85
N MET A 203 -3.21 4.89 -17.04
CA MET A 203 -2.67 5.78 -18.06
C MET A 203 -3.72 6.09 -19.13
N PHE A 204 -4.01 7.38 -19.32
CA PHE A 204 -4.80 7.88 -20.46
C PHE A 204 -3.86 8.33 -21.56
N PHE A 205 -3.71 7.50 -22.59
CA PHE A 205 -2.87 7.75 -23.75
C PHE A 205 -3.76 8.19 -24.92
N GLY A 206 -3.70 9.47 -25.30
CA GLY A 206 -4.59 10.04 -26.28
C GLY A 206 -4.11 11.34 -26.89
N ASP A 207 -5.01 12.05 -27.55
CA ASP A 207 -4.71 13.27 -28.29
C ASP A 207 -5.00 14.55 -27.49
N SER A 208 -5.39 15.65 -28.16
CA SER A 208 -5.72 16.94 -27.55
C SER A 208 -6.91 16.87 -26.59
N ILE A 209 -7.87 15.98 -26.81
CA ILE A 209 -9.00 15.77 -25.89
C ILE A 209 -8.49 15.18 -24.57
N THR A 210 -7.54 14.26 -24.64
CA THR A 210 -6.91 13.69 -23.44
C THR A 210 -5.98 14.71 -22.76
N ALA A 211 -5.22 15.47 -23.56
CA ALA A 211 -4.32 16.49 -23.07
C ALA A 211 -5.04 17.64 -22.34
N GLY A 212 -6.32 17.87 -22.63
CA GLY A 212 -7.07 19.01 -22.12
C GLY A 212 -6.73 20.31 -22.84
N LEU A 213 -6.57 20.26 -24.17
CA LEU A 213 -6.23 21.45 -24.95
C LEU A 213 -7.28 22.56 -24.72
N GLY A 214 -6.82 23.73 -24.30
CA GLY A 214 -7.67 24.92 -24.11
C GLY A 214 -8.41 24.96 -22.76
N VAL A 215 -8.12 24.04 -21.83
CA VAL A 215 -8.60 24.09 -20.44
C VAL A 215 -7.45 23.99 -19.46
N ASP A 216 -7.71 24.37 -18.21
CA ASP A 216 -6.76 24.16 -17.12
C ASP A 216 -6.47 22.68 -16.90
N LYS A 217 -5.23 22.36 -16.52
CA LYS A 217 -4.77 20.97 -16.30
C LYS A 217 -5.66 20.22 -15.31
N ASP A 218 -6.15 20.90 -14.28
CA ASP A 218 -7.01 20.33 -13.24
C ASP A 218 -8.49 20.20 -13.64
N SER A 219 -8.85 20.81 -14.78
CA SER A 219 -10.17 20.74 -15.42
C SER A 219 -10.22 19.69 -16.53
N ALA A 220 -9.08 19.18 -17.00
CA ALA A 220 -9.03 18.08 -17.97
C ALA A 220 -9.61 16.78 -17.37
N TYR A 221 -10.30 16.00 -18.20
CA TYR A 221 -11.05 14.82 -17.71
C TYR A 221 -10.17 13.78 -16.97
N PRO A 222 -8.89 13.53 -17.32
CA PRO A 222 -8.05 12.62 -16.53
C PRO A 222 -7.80 13.14 -15.11
N ALA A 223 -7.62 14.45 -14.92
CA ALA A 223 -7.45 15.06 -13.60
C ALA A 223 -8.76 15.00 -12.78
N LEU A 224 -9.91 15.22 -13.43
CA LEU A 224 -11.21 15.04 -12.80
C LEU A 224 -11.45 13.57 -12.38
N LEU A 225 -10.99 12.60 -13.16
CA LEU A 225 -11.01 11.18 -12.80
C LEU A 225 -10.12 10.89 -11.59
N GLN A 226 -8.93 11.50 -11.49
CA GLN A 226 -8.10 11.37 -10.29
C GLN A 226 -8.83 11.84 -9.02
N LYS A 227 -9.54 12.97 -9.09
CA LYS A 227 -10.36 13.48 -7.98
C LYS A 227 -11.48 12.49 -7.60
N LYS A 228 -12.14 11.87 -8.58
CA LYS A 228 -13.15 10.83 -8.33
C LYS A 228 -12.55 9.58 -7.66
N ILE A 229 -11.39 9.11 -8.11
CA ILE A 229 -10.66 7.99 -7.51
C ILE A 229 -10.34 8.28 -6.04
N GLN A 230 -9.81 9.46 -5.75
CA GLN A 230 -9.50 9.90 -4.38
C GLN A 230 -10.75 9.99 -3.51
N ALA A 231 -11.84 10.55 -4.03
CA ALA A 231 -13.12 10.63 -3.32
C ALA A 231 -13.72 9.25 -2.98
N ASN A 232 -13.39 8.22 -3.76
CA ASN A 232 -13.79 6.83 -3.51
C ASN A 232 -12.73 6.04 -2.72
N LYS A 233 -11.66 6.69 -2.22
CA LYS A 233 -10.58 6.07 -1.43
C LYS A 233 -9.90 4.89 -2.13
N LEU A 234 -9.80 4.94 -3.45
CA LEU A 234 -9.16 3.90 -4.25
C LEU A 234 -7.67 4.20 -4.42
N ASN A 235 -6.81 3.20 -4.26
CA ASN A 235 -5.35 3.34 -4.37
C ASN A 235 -4.87 3.33 -5.83
N TYR A 236 -5.30 4.33 -6.61
CA TYR A 236 -4.91 4.49 -8.01
C TYR A 236 -4.40 5.91 -8.31
N ARG A 237 -3.41 5.98 -9.21
CA ARG A 237 -2.85 7.21 -9.74
C ARG A 237 -3.11 7.31 -11.23
N VAL A 238 -3.65 8.44 -11.66
CA VAL A 238 -3.93 8.73 -13.06
C VAL A 238 -2.74 9.45 -13.69
N ILE A 239 -2.32 8.97 -14.86
CA ILE A 239 -1.34 9.65 -15.71
C ILE A 239 -2.06 10.16 -16.95
N ASN A 240 -2.05 11.47 -17.14
CA ASN A 240 -2.43 12.10 -18.40
C ASN A 240 -1.25 12.04 -19.38
N ALA A 241 -1.33 11.16 -20.38
CA ALA A 241 -0.37 11.02 -21.46
C ALA A 241 -0.92 11.55 -22.79
N GLY A 242 -1.83 12.53 -22.75
CA GLY A 242 -2.38 13.20 -23.93
C GLY A 242 -1.34 14.04 -24.68
N LEU A 243 -1.36 13.98 -26.01
CA LEU A 243 -0.52 14.80 -26.88
C LEU A 243 -1.36 15.45 -28.00
N SER A 244 -1.48 16.77 -27.98
CA SER A 244 -2.28 17.51 -28.95
C SER A 244 -1.83 17.26 -30.40
N GLY A 245 -2.80 16.97 -31.27
CA GLY A 245 -2.56 16.69 -32.69
C GLY A 245 -2.02 15.28 -33.00
N GLU A 246 -1.92 14.40 -32.00
CA GLU A 246 -1.43 13.03 -32.18
C GLU A 246 -2.42 12.17 -32.98
N THR A 247 -1.88 11.43 -33.96
CA THR A 247 -2.60 10.39 -34.71
C THR A 247 -2.25 9.02 -34.15
N THR A 248 -2.99 7.97 -34.54
CA THR A 248 -2.68 6.59 -34.14
C THR A 248 -1.27 6.16 -34.58
N ALA A 249 -0.80 6.62 -35.75
CA ALA A 249 0.57 6.36 -36.21
C ALA A 249 1.63 7.01 -35.31
N GLY A 250 1.38 8.24 -34.84
CA GLY A 250 2.22 8.89 -33.82
C GLY A 250 2.24 8.10 -32.52
N GLY A 251 1.07 7.61 -32.10
CA GLY A 251 0.92 6.74 -30.93
C GLY A 251 1.78 5.47 -30.98
N VAL A 252 1.84 4.80 -32.14
CA VAL A 252 2.69 3.60 -32.36
C VAL A 252 4.18 3.91 -32.12
N ASN A 253 4.62 5.12 -32.47
CA ASN A 253 6.01 5.55 -32.29
C ASN A 253 6.31 6.00 -30.86
N ARG A 254 5.33 6.59 -30.15
CA ARG A 254 5.51 7.13 -28.79
C ARG A 254 5.31 6.10 -27.68
N ILE A 255 4.51 5.05 -27.92
CA ILE A 255 4.09 4.13 -26.86
C ILE A 255 5.27 3.47 -26.12
N ASP A 256 6.35 3.12 -26.82
CA ASP A 256 7.50 2.43 -26.19
C ASP A 256 8.17 3.27 -25.09
N TRP A 257 8.16 4.60 -25.24
CA TRP A 257 8.63 5.52 -24.21
C TRP A 257 7.71 5.56 -22.99
N MET A 258 6.39 5.57 -23.22
CA MET A 258 5.40 5.60 -22.15
C MET A 258 5.38 4.33 -21.32
N LEU A 259 5.68 3.19 -21.95
CA LEU A 259 5.80 1.90 -21.26
C LEU A 259 7.04 1.81 -20.35
N LYS A 260 7.82 2.88 -20.12
CA LYS A 260 8.85 2.87 -19.05
C LYS A 260 8.25 2.93 -17.64
N THR A 261 7.01 3.39 -17.53
CA THR A 261 6.23 3.37 -16.29
C THR A 261 5.39 2.11 -16.24
N LYS A 262 5.34 1.39 -15.10
CA LYS A 262 4.41 0.26 -14.90
C LYS A 262 2.97 0.76 -14.96
N ILE A 263 2.11 0.05 -15.68
CA ILE A 263 0.71 0.43 -15.93
C ILE A 263 -0.19 -0.77 -15.61
N ASP A 264 -1.26 -0.54 -14.86
CA ASP A 264 -2.23 -1.56 -14.47
C ASP A 264 -3.52 -1.44 -15.30
N ILE A 265 -3.89 -0.22 -15.69
CA ILE A 265 -4.96 0.08 -16.64
C ILE A 265 -4.46 1.02 -17.73
N PHE A 266 -4.53 0.59 -18.99
CA PHE A 266 -4.14 1.41 -20.14
C PHE A 266 -5.38 1.79 -20.97
N VAL A 267 -5.62 3.10 -21.09
CA VAL A 267 -6.74 3.65 -21.86
C VAL A 267 -6.20 4.35 -23.11
N LEU A 268 -6.56 3.83 -24.28
CA LEU A 268 -6.22 4.42 -25.58
C LEU A 268 -7.36 5.29 -26.10
N ALA A 269 -7.11 6.58 -26.30
CA ALA A 269 -8.08 7.56 -26.80
C ALA A 269 -7.50 8.32 -28.01
N LEU A 270 -7.21 7.58 -29.10
CA LEU A 270 -6.68 8.12 -30.36
C LEU A 270 -7.61 7.81 -31.54
N GLY A 271 -7.39 8.56 -32.63
CA GLY A 271 -8.08 8.42 -33.92
C GLY A 271 -8.95 9.61 -34.30
N GLY A 272 -9.15 10.59 -33.41
CA GLY A 272 -9.79 11.87 -33.74
C GLY A 272 -9.03 12.63 -34.83
N ASN A 273 -7.70 12.73 -34.70
CA ASN A 273 -6.88 13.37 -35.74
C ASN A 273 -6.80 12.55 -37.03
N ASP A 274 -6.89 11.22 -36.96
CA ASP A 274 -6.90 10.37 -38.14
C ASP A 274 -8.14 10.67 -39.00
N VAL A 275 -9.30 10.76 -38.37
CA VAL A 275 -10.57 11.03 -39.05
C VAL A 275 -10.65 12.46 -39.57
N LEU A 276 -10.18 13.44 -38.80
CA LEU A 276 -10.13 14.84 -39.23
C LEU A 276 -9.16 15.08 -40.40
N ARG A 277 -8.12 14.25 -40.54
CA ARG A 277 -7.16 14.29 -41.65
C ARG A 277 -7.55 13.37 -42.82
N GLY A 278 -8.69 12.69 -42.76
CA GLY A 278 -9.15 11.79 -43.81
C GLY A 278 -8.24 10.58 -44.05
N LEU A 279 -7.56 10.10 -43.01
CA LEU A 279 -6.68 8.93 -43.13
C LEU A 279 -7.51 7.67 -43.42
N LYS A 280 -6.87 6.65 -44.02
CA LYS A 280 -7.52 5.38 -44.34
C LYS A 280 -7.90 4.64 -43.04
N PRO A 281 -9.18 4.26 -42.83
CA PRO A 281 -9.67 3.49 -41.68
C PRO A 281 -8.81 2.27 -41.30
N ASP A 282 -8.36 1.51 -42.30
CA ASP A 282 -7.54 0.30 -42.08
C ASP A 282 -6.20 0.61 -41.38
N ASN A 283 -5.60 1.77 -41.65
CA ASN A 283 -4.36 2.18 -40.99
C ASN A 283 -4.61 2.51 -39.53
N THR A 284 -5.72 3.21 -39.24
CA THR A 284 -6.13 3.54 -37.87
C THR A 284 -6.42 2.26 -37.07
N GLU A 285 -7.15 1.30 -37.64
CA GLU A 285 -7.40 0.00 -37.01
C GLU A 285 -6.09 -0.74 -36.71
N LYS A 286 -5.20 -0.85 -37.72
CA LYS A 286 -3.91 -1.52 -37.57
C LYS A 286 -3.06 -0.89 -36.47
N ASN A 287 -2.97 0.44 -36.44
CA ASN A 287 -2.17 1.15 -35.45
C ASN A 287 -2.72 0.97 -34.03
N ILE A 288 -4.05 1.02 -33.85
CA ILE A 288 -4.70 0.74 -32.55
C ILE A 288 -4.32 -0.66 -32.04
N ILE A 289 -4.43 -1.68 -32.90
CA ILE A 289 -4.07 -3.06 -32.55
C ILE A 289 -2.59 -3.15 -32.18
N THR A 290 -1.69 -2.55 -32.98
CA THR A 290 -0.26 -2.56 -32.71
C THR A 290 0.10 -1.88 -31.37
N ILE A 291 -0.57 -0.78 -31.00
CA ILE A 291 -0.37 -0.14 -29.69
C ILE A 291 -0.73 -1.12 -28.56
N PHE A 292 -1.90 -1.76 -28.64
CA PHE A 292 -2.34 -2.71 -27.62
C PHE A 292 -1.44 -3.94 -27.54
N GLU A 293 -0.98 -4.49 -28.67
CA GLU A 293 -0.02 -5.60 -28.71
C GLU A 293 1.28 -5.23 -27.99
N LYS A 294 1.83 -4.04 -28.24
CA LYS A 294 3.03 -3.55 -27.55
C LYS A 294 2.81 -3.43 -26.04
N VAL A 295 1.67 -2.87 -25.62
CA VAL A 295 1.33 -2.73 -24.19
C VAL A 295 1.17 -4.10 -23.53
N LYS A 296 0.40 -5.02 -24.14
CA LYS A 296 0.16 -6.36 -23.59
C LYS A 296 1.42 -7.21 -23.54
N LYS A 297 2.30 -7.09 -24.55
CA LYS A 297 3.60 -7.75 -24.58
C LYS A 297 4.48 -7.33 -23.40
N LYS A 298 4.44 -6.04 -23.02
CA LYS A 298 5.24 -5.52 -21.92
C LYS A 298 4.59 -5.77 -20.54
N TYR A 299 3.27 -5.67 -20.47
CA TYR A 299 2.49 -5.86 -19.24
C TYR A 299 1.37 -6.87 -19.48
N PRO A 300 1.62 -8.19 -19.28
CA PRO A 300 0.63 -9.23 -19.58
C PRO A 300 -0.66 -9.12 -18.75
N SER A 301 -0.59 -8.62 -17.53
CA SER A 301 -1.74 -8.46 -16.62
C SER A 301 -2.52 -7.15 -16.80
N VAL A 302 -2.06 -6.24 -17.66
CA VAL A 302 -2.71 -4.92 -17.84
C VAL A 302 -4.15 -5.08 -18.34
N LYS A 303 -5.05 -4.28 -17.75
CA LYS A 303 -6.42 -4.11 -18.24
C LYS A 303 -6.41 -3.08 -19.37
N LEU A 304 -6.87 -3.47 -20.56
CA LEU A 304 -6.84 -2.63 -21.75
C LEU A 304 -8.22 -2.01 -22.00
N VAL A 305 -8.24 -0.71 -22.25
CA VAL A 305 -9.45 0.05 -22.57
C VAL A 305 -9.24 0.81 -23.88
N LEU A 306 -10.18 0.65 -24.81
CA LEU A 306 -10.24 1.45 -26.03
C LEU A 306 -11.37 2.46 -25.90
N ALA A 307 -11.04 3.74 -26.04
CA ALA A 307 -12.02 4.81 -26.09
C ALA A 307 -12.34 5.15 -27.55
N GLY A 308 -13.60 4.90 -27.92
CA GLY A 308 -14.10 5.01 -29.28
C GLY A 308 -14.19 6.44 -29.80
N MET A 309 -14.02 6.58 -31.11
CA MET A 309 -14.29 7.81 -31.85
C MET A 309 -15.26 7.53 -32.99
N LYS A 310 -16.04 8.54 -33.38
CA LYS A 310 -16.97 8.48 -34.51
C LYS A 310 -16.60 9.49 -35.57
N ALA A 311 -16.82 9.16 -36.84
CA ALA A 311 -16.60 10.09 -37.93
C ALA A 311 -17.68 11.17 -37.99
N PRO A 312 -17.30 12.46 -38.19
CA PRO A 312 -18.26 13.54 -38.39
C PRO A 312 -19.24 13.29 -39.55
N PRO A 313 -20.51 13.73 -39.46
CA PRO A 313 -21.52 13.49 -40.49
C PRO A 313 -21.19 14.03 -41.89
N ASN A 314 -20.36 15.06 -41.97
CA ASN A 314 -19.99 15.75 -43.22
C ASN A 314 -18.96 14.99 -44.09
N LEU A 315 -18.37 13.89 -43.61
CA LEU A 315 -17.40 13.08 -44.38
C LEU A 315 -18.05 12.01 -45.27
N GLY A 316 -19.38 11.97 -45.35
CA GLY A 316 -20.13 11.05 -46.20
C GLY A 316 -20.39 9.68 -45.54
N ILE A 317 -21.50 9.06 -45.95
CA ILE A 317 -22.05 7.85 -45.31
C ILE A 317 -21.10 6.67 -45.41
N GLN A 318 -20.42 6.49 -46.55
CA GLN A 318 -19.51 5.35 -46.76
C GLN A 318 -18.28 5.42 -45.85
N TYR A 319 -17.64 6.58 -45.76
CA TYR A 319 -16.47 6.77 -44.90
C TYR A 319 -16.84 6.65 -43.42
N ARG A 320 -17.99 7.21 -43.02
CA ARG A 320 -18.47 7.06 -41.64
C ARG A 320 -18.72 5.61 -41.26
N LYS A 321 -19.35 4.83 -42.13
CA LYS A 321 -19.57 3.40 -41.89
C LYS A 321 -18.26 2.62 -41.74
N SER A 322 -17.26 2.92 -42.56
CA SER A 322 -15.96 2.24 -42.48
C SER A 322 -15.11 2.69 -41.30
N PHE A 323 -15.27 3.94 -40.82
CA PHE A 323 -14.56 4.43 -39.65
C PHE A 323 -15.20 3.97 -38.33
N ASP A 324 -16.52 4.10 -38.19
CA ASP A 324 -17.22 3.78 -36.93
C ASP A 324 -17.09 2.29 -36.56
N VAL A 325 -16.90 1.39 -37.53
CA VAL A 325 -16.69 -0.05 -37.28
C VAL A 325 -15.28 -0.40 -36.77
N ILE A 326 -14.31 0.50 -36.89
CA ILE A 326 -12.92 0.28 -36.45
C ILE A 326 -12.89 -0.08 -34.97
N TYR A 327 -13.55 0.70 -34.11
CA TYR A 327 -13.39 0.60 -32.67
C TYR A 327 -13.99 -0.69 -32.08
N PRO A 328 -15.23 -1.11 -32.41
CA PRO A 328 -15.74 -2.42 -32.01
C PRO A 328 -14.87 -3.58 -32.50
N LYS A 329 -14.38 -3.51 -33.75
CA LYS A 329 -13.55 -4.55 -34.36
C LYS A 329 -12.17 -4.64 -33.71
N ALA A 330 -11.50 -3.51 -33.50
CA ALA A 330 -10.21 -3.42 -32.83
C ALA A 330 -10.32 -3.87 -31.37
N ALA A 331 -11.38 -3.47 -30.66
CA ALA A 331 -11.59 -3.88 -29.28
C ALA A 331 -11.79 -5.40 -29.15
N SER A 332 -12.53 -6.01 -30.06
CA SER A 332 -12.69 -7.47 -30.11
C SER A 332 -11.36 -8.17 -30.40
N ARG A 333 -10.60 -7.71 -31.40
CA ARG A 333 -9.31 -8.33 -31.78
C ARG A 333 -8.25 -8.22 -30.68
N ALA A 334 -8.15 -7.07 -30.03
CA ALA A 334 -7.18 -6.83 -28.97
C ALA A 334 -7.70 -7.21 -27.57
N SER A 335 -8.91 -7.79 -27.47
CA SER A 335 -9.56 -8.20 -26.20
C SER A 335 -9.60 -7.06 -25.17
N THR A 336 -10.04 -5.87 -25.59
CA THR A 336 -10.09 -4.67 -24.75
C THR A 336 -11.51 -4.34 -24.33
N TYR A 337 -11.67 -3.71 -23.17
CA TYR A 337 -12.92 -3.06 -22.81
C TYR A 337 -13.17 -1.84 -23.72
N LEU A 338 -14.35 -1.74 -24.33
CA LEU A 338 -14.68 -0.63 -25.23
C LEU A 338 -15.56 0.41 -24.52
N ILE A 339 -15.10 1.66 -24.51
CA ILE A 339 -15.96 2.84 -24.31
C ILE A 339 -16.46 3.22 -25.72
N PRO A 340 -17.75 3.10 -26.05
CA PRO A 340 -18.23 3.21 -27.43
C PRO A 340 -17.89 4.54 -28.11
N PHE A 341 -17.93 5.64 -27.37
CA PHE A 341 -17.61 6.97 -27.86
C PHE A 341 -17.18 7.89 -26.71
N ILE A 342 -15.96 8.43 -26.75
CA ILE A 342 -15.42 9.24 -25.65
C ILE A 342 -16.09 10.63 -25.51
N LEU A 343 -16.70 11.13 -26.59
CA LEU A 343 -17.41 12.41 -26.61
C LEU A 343 -18.93 12.23 -26.55
N GLU A 344 -19.41 11.10 -26.00
CA GLU A 344 -20.83 10.89 -25.79
C GLU A 344 -21.42 12.03 -24.94
N ASN A 345 -22.56 12.57 -25.35
CA ASN A 345 -23.21 13.76 -24.77
C ASN A 345 -22.43 15.09 -24.88
N VAL A 346 -21.25 15.13 -25.49
CA VAL A 346 -20.44 16.35 -25.67
C VAL A 346 -20.33 16.76 -27.13
N ALA A 347 -20.10 15.81 -28.04
CA ALA A 347 -19.91 16.11 -29.45
C ALA A 347 -21.13 16.82 -30.06
N GLY A 348 -20.89 17.92 -30.79
CA GLY A 348 -21.94 18.69 -31.46
C GLY A 348 -22.72 19.66 -30.57
N ASN A 349 -22.47 19.70 -29.26
CA ASN A 349 -23.06 20.69 -28.36
C ASN A 349 -22.16 21.94 -28.24
N LYS A 350 -22.64 23.08 -28.74
CA LYS A 350 -21.90 24.35 -28.71
C LYS A 350 -21.57 24.85 -27.30
N GLU A 351 -22.39 24.54 -26.29
CA GLU A 351 -22.16 24.97 -24.91
C GLU A 351 -21.11 24.13 -24.18
N LEU A 352 -20.77 22.96 -24.72
CA LEU A 352 -19.83 22.01 -24.13
C LEU A 352 -18.50 21.94 -24.88
N ASN A 353 -18.41 22.60 -26.04
CA ASN A 353 -17.20 22.70 -26.85
C ASN A 353 -16.69 24.14 -26.90
N GLN A 354 -15.43 24.28 -27.28
CA GLN A 354 -14.78 25.54 -27.60
C GLN A 354 -15.27 26.05 -28.97
N ASN A 355 -14.79 27.24 -29.38
CA ASN A 355 -15.20 27.88 -30.63
C ASN A 355 -14.90 27.05 -31.89
N ASP A 356 -13.97 26.09 -31.80
CA ASP A 356 -13.65 25.18 -32.90
C ASP A 356 -14.63 24.00 -33.05
N ALA A 357 -15.59 23.85 -32.14
CA ALA A 357 -16.59 22.78 -32.10
C ALA A 357 -16.02 21.34 -32.02
N ILE A 358 -14.72 21.20 -31.75
CA ILE A 358 -14.01 19.91 -31.67
C ILE A 358 -13.53 19.67 -30.23
N HIS A 359 -12.95 20.69 -29.60
CA HIS A 359 -12.38 20.55 -28.27
C HIS A 359 -13.41 20.86 -27.19
N PRO A 360 -13.61 19.98 -26.21
CA PRO A 360 -14.47 20.26 -25.05
C PRO A 360 -13.97 21.46 -24.25
N ASN A 361 -14.89 22.25 -23.70
CA ASN A 361 -14.58 23.21 -22.64
C ASN A 361 -14.63 22.52 -21.27
N GLU A 362 -14.45 23.26 -20.17
CA GLU A 362 -14.43 22.67 -18.82
C GLU A 362 -15.72 21.89 -18.47
N LYS A 363 -16.89 22.37 -18.91
CA LYS A 363 -18.16 21.67 -18.72
C LYS A 363 -18.21 20.37 -19.52
N GLY A 364 -17.71 20.40 -20.76
CA GLY A 364 -17.56 19.22 -21.59
C GLY A 364 -16.62 18.17 -20.97
N HIS A 365 -15.45 18.59 -20.47
CA HIS A 365 -14.53 17.69 -19.77
C HIS A 365 -15.13 17.05 -18.51
N LYS A 366 -15.99 17.76 -17.78
CA LYS A 366 -16.73 17.18 -16.65
C LYS A 366 -17.66 16.05 -17.08
N ILE A 367 -18.41 16.25 -18.17
CA ILE A 367 -19.30 15.21 -18.72
C ILE A 367 -18.50 14.00 -19.21
N ILE A 368 -17.37 14.23 -19.90
CA ILE A 368 -16.46 13.15 -20.33
C ILE A 368 -15.94 12.38 -19.11
N ALA A 369 -15.53 13.08 -18.05
CA ALA A 369 -15.05 12.44 -16.83
C ALA A 369 -16.15 11.61 -16.15
N ASP A 370 -17.40 12.07 -16.16
CA ASP A 370 -18.54 11.34 -15.59
C ASP A 370 -18.86 10.07 -16.39
N ASP A 371 -18.87 10.15 -17.72
CA ASP A 371 -19.11 9.00 -18.61
C ASP A 371 -17.99 7.96 -18.52
N VAL A 372 -16.73 8.40 -18.68
CA VAL A 372 -15.56 7.52 -18.58
C VAL A 372 -15.47 6.86 -17.19
N TRP A 373 -15.88 7.55 -16.12
CA TRP A 373 -15.90 6.99 -14.77
C TRP A 373 -16.81 5.76 -14.65
N ILE A 374 -17.96 5.73 -15.33
CA ILE A 374 -18.87 4.57 -15.33
C ILE A 374 -18.15 3.32 -15.83
N HIS A 375 -17.32 3.48 -16.87
CA HIS A 375 -16.57 2.41 -17.48
C HIS A 375 -15.36 2.00 -16.63
N ILE A 376 -14.57 2.97 -16.17
CA ILE A 376 -13.39 2.71 -15.33
C ILE A 376 -13.80 2.04 -14.02
N LYS A 377 -14.87 2.48 -13.36
CA LYS A 377 -15.34 1.91 -12.09
C LYS A 377 -15.63 0.40 -12.18
N LYS A 378 -16.17 -0.08 -13.32
CA LYS A 378 -16.40 -1.53 -13.55
C LYS A 378 -15.11 -2.33 -13.60
N LEU A 379 -14.03 -1.73 -14.10
CA LEU A 379 -12.72 -2.36 -14.17
C LEU A 379 -12.01 -2.35 -12.82
N LEU A 380 -12.30 -1.36 -11.98
CA LEU A 380 -11.78 -1.26 -10.62
C LEU A 380 -12.45 -2.27 -9.67
N ALA A 381 -13.78 -2.45 -9.76
CA ALA A 381 -14.56 -3.33 -8.88
C ALA A 381 -14.32 -4.85 -9.08
N ASN A 382 -13.74 -5.26 -10.21
CA ASN A 382 -13.40 -6.67 -10.48
C ASN A 382 -11.91 -6.94 -10.19
N SER A 383 -11.40 -6.40 -9.08
CA SER A 383 -10.01 -6.59 -8.65
C SER A 383 -9.90 -7.20 -7.24
N ASP A 384 -11.05 -7.60 -6.67
CA ASP A 384 -11.18 -8.26 -5.37
C ASP A 384 -11.28 -9.79 -5.56
#